data_AF-A0A8H8JVT9-F1
#
_entry.id   AF-A0A8H8JVT9-F1
#
_cell.length_a   1.000
_cell.length_b   1.000
_cell.length_c   1.000
_cell.angle_alpha   90.00
_cell.angle_beta   90.00
_cell.angle_gamma   90.00
#
_symmetry.space_group_name_H-M   'P 1'
#
loop_
_entity.id
_entity.type
_entity.pdbx_description
1 polymer ?
#
loop_
_entity_poly.entity_id
_entity_poly.type
_entity_poly.pdbx_seq_one_letter_code
_entity_poly.pdbx_strand_id
1 'polypeptide(L)'
;MPQELLTLPPLYCIVGVYRLLTDPLIRKPVWDKCRHGARRGGIVALVWAALTFKIQKAFVGYFLLKSPRFTGLSNDRVFGYQVPLDVGTYATLLFISDQITGILYFFLSRNLRIARDRAWDQTLVSRGKGADFWGPYVEEWQKPPMADPRPPGWEKWIGNPILRIVVGKLVLAPLNFIPFLGLGISAWMKALSTSRGLHSPYFKLKKMTPQQIATYMEERKWDYRSFGFTAALFESLPIIGIGMTISNRIASVMWAHDLEKRQELFRKGELKPLAPCVITTKGGDIIEVAPKWNSQFNSSEKQETRESEKVAGPWQ
;
A
#
# COMPACT_ATOMS: atom_id res chain seq x y z
N MET A 1 -10.23 23.53 -3.48
CA MET A 1 -8.98 22.83 -3.84
C MET A 1 -9.17 22.29 -5.26
N PRO A 2 -8.23 22.55 -6.18
CA PRO A 2 -8.28 21.97 -7.52
C PRO A 2 -8.47 20.45 -7.40
N GLN A 3 -9.38 19.91 -8.20
CA GLN A 3 -9.87 18.54 -8.08
C GLN A 3 -8.91 17.54 -8.74
N GLU A 4 -7.64 17.62 -8.43
CA GLU A 4 -6.67 16.71 -9.03
C GLU A 4 -6.74 15.35 -8.33
N LEU A 5 -7.37 14.40 -9.01
CA LEU A 5 -7.07 12.98 -8.80
C LEU A 5 -5.56 12.82 -8.96
N LEU A 6 -4.86 12.38 -7.90
CA LEU A 6 -3.46 11.99 -8.08
C LEU A 6 -3.43 10.90 -9.16
N THR A 7 -2.82 11.22 -10.30
CA THR A 7 -2.71 10.34 -11.47
C THR A 7 -1.95 9.05 -11.16
N LEU A 8 -1.27 9.00 -10.01
CA LEU A 8 -0.46 7.89 -9.52
C LEU A 8 -0.95 7.40 -8.14
N PRO A 9 -1.71 6.29 -8.10
CA PRO A 9 -2.21 5.70 -6.86
C PRO A 9 -1.17 5.42 -5.77
N PRO A 10 0.08 4.99 -6.07
CA PRO A 10 1.14 4.84 -5.07
C PRO A 10 1.37 6.08 -4.20
N LEU A 11 1.17 7.28 -4.75
CA LEU A 11 1.44 8.54 -4.07
C LEU A 11 0.52 8.77 -2.86
N TYR A 12 -0.70 8.20 -2.87
CA TYR A 12 -1.58 8.26 -1.71
C TYR A 12 -0.96 7.63 -0.46
N CYS A 13 -0.07 6.64 -0.60
CA CYS A 13 0.62 6.05 0.54
C CYS A 13 1.49 7.09 1.26
N ILE A 14 2.16 7.97 0.50
CA ILE A 14 2.96 9.08 1.05
C ILE A 14 2.04 10.13 1.68
N VAL A 15 0.93 10.47 1.03
CA VAL A 15 -0.07 11.39 1.58
C VAL A 15 -0.67 10.87 2.88
N GLY A 16 -0.89 9.56 2.99
CA GLY A 16 -1.31 8.90 4.23
C GLY A 16 -0.31 9.11 5.36
N VAL A 17 0.99 9.01 5.08
CA VAL A 17 2.06 9.23 6.07
C VAL A 17 2.07 10.68 6.50
N TYR A 18 2.06 11.59 5.52
CA TYR A 18 2.01 13.03 5.76
C TYR A 18 0.83 13.40 6.66
N ARG A 19 -0.38 12.91 6.36
CA ARG A 19 -1.58 13.18 7.15
C ARG A 19 -1.53 12.56 8.54
N LEU A 20 -1.03 11.34 8.69
CA LEU A 20 -0.87 10.71 10.00
C LEU A 20 0.05 11.52 10.92
N LEU A 21 1.07 12.16 10.35
CA LEU A 21 2.03 12.97 11.09
C LEU A 21 1.53 14.38 11.39
N THR A 22 0.84 15.01 10.44
CA THR A 22 0.45 16.43 10.50
C THR A 22 -0.93 16.67 11.10
N ASP A 23 -1.92 15.79 10.88
CA ASP A 23 -3.30 16.02 11.29
C ASP A 23 -3.55 15.56 12.74
N PRO A 24 -3.76 16.48 13.70
CA PRO A 24 -4.00 16.13 15.09
C PRO A 24 -5.36 15.45 15.30
N LEU A 25 -6.35 15.68 14.43
CA LEU A 25 -7.68 15.08 14.51
C LEU A 25 -7.60 13.58 14.25
N ILE A 26 -6.70 13.14 13.36
CA ILE A 26 -6.49 11.72 13.07
C ILE A 26 -5.49 11.12 14.07
N ARG A 27 -4.36 11.79 14.31
CA ARG A 27 -3.24 11.25 15.06
C ARG A 27 -3.57 10.94 16.52
N LYS A 28 -4.24 11.85 17.23
CA LYS A 28 -4.59 11.69 18.66
C LYS A 28 -5.47 10.46 18.92
N PRO A 29 -6.66 10.32 18.30
CA PRO A 29 -7.57 9.21 18.59
C PRO A 29 -7.02 7.84 18.15
N VAL A 30 -6.14 7.82 17.14
CA VAL A 30 -5.37 6.65 16.72
C VAL A 30 -4.32 6.28 17.78
N TRP A 31 -3.49 7.25 18.19
CA TRP A 31 -2.43 7.02 19.17
C TRP A 31 -2.99 6.58 20.52
N ASP A 32 -4.06 7.21 20.98
CA ASP A 32 -4.69 6.89 22.27
C ASP A 32 -5.15 5.43 22.33
N LYS A 33 -5.61 4.88 21.20
CA LYS A 33 -6.00 3.47 21.14
C LYS A 33 -4.81 2.52 21.19
N CYS A 34 -3.70 2.89 20.57
CA CYS A 34 -2.49 2.07 20.51
C CYS A 34 -1.57 2.24 21.72
N ARG A 35 -1.67 3.35 22.46
CA ARG A 35 -0.74 3.77 23.51
C ARG A 35 -0.44 2.69 24.54
N HIS A 36 -1.47 2.04 25.09
CA HIS A 36 -1.28 1.02 26.12
C HIS A 36 -0.69 -0.29 25.58
N GLY A 37 -1.00 -0.64 24.33
CA GLY A 37 -0.41 -1.80 23.65
C GLY A 37 1.05 -1.55 23.30
N ALA A 38 1.35 -0.37 22.76
CA ALA A 38 2.70 0.09 22.46
C ALA A 38 3.59 0.15 23.70
N ARG A 39 3.07 0.68 24.82
CA ARG A 39 3.83 0.71 26.08
C ARG A 39 4.14 -0.69 26.59
N ARG A 40 3.15 -1.60 26.64
CA ARG A 40 3.34 -2.98 27.12
C ARG A 40 4.28 -3.76 26.21
N GLY A 41 4.05 -3.72 24.90
CA GLY A 41 4.91 -4.38 23.92
C GLY A 41 6.33 -3.82 23.91
N GLY A 42 6.49 -2.50 24.07
CA GLY A 42 7.80 -1.85 24.16
C GLY A 42 8.59 -2.30 25.38
N ILE A 43 7.96 -2.36 26.56
CA ILE A 43 8.61 -2.86 27.79
C ILE A 43 9.06 -4.32 27.60
N VAL A 44 8.17 -5.19 27.10
CA VAL A 44 8.50 -6.61 26.88
C VAL A 44 9.60 -6.77 25.83
N ALA A 45 9.56 -5.99 24.74
CA ALA A 45 10.58 -5.99 23.71
C ALA A 45 11.95 -5.54 24.23
N LEU A 46 11.99 -4.51 25.08
CA LEU A 46 13.22 -4.05 25.72
C LEU A 46 13.81 -5.09 26.67
N VAL A 47 12.98 -5.70 27.52
CA VAL A 47 13.40 -6.76 28.43
C VAL A 47 13.92 -7.97 27.64
N TRP A 48 13.19 -8.38 26.60
CA TRP A 48 13.62 -9.46 25.70
C TRP A 48 14.98 -9.16 25.07
N ALA A 49 15.11 -8.00 24.43
CA ALA A 49 16.36 -7.60 23.77
C ALA A 49 17.54 -7.56 24.75
N ALA A 50 17.35 -7.04 25.97
CA ALA A 50 18.41 -6.97 26.98
C ALA A 50 18.85 -8.35 27.47
N LEU A 51 17.90 -9.25 27.74
CA LEU A 51 18.17 -10.60 28.25
C LEU A 51 18.83 -11.49 27.20
N THR A 52 18.43 -11.38 25.94
CA THR A 52 18.92 -12.27 24.87
C THR A 52 20.13 -11.69 24.12
N PHE A 53 20.49 -10.42 24.31
CA PHE A 53 21.51 -9.72 23.51
C PHE A 53 22.83 -10.48 23.40
N LYS A 54 23.40 -10.94 24.52
CA LYS A 54 24.70 -11.63 24.54
C LYS A 54 24.64 -12.96 23.79
N ILE A 55 23.57 -13.72 24.00
CA ILE A 55 23.33 -15.02 23.35
C ILE A 55 23.15 -14.82 21.85
N GLN A 56 22.37 -13.82 21.46
CA GLN A 56 22.09 -13.51 20.07
C GLN A 56 23.33 -12.98 19.35
N LYS A 57 24.14 -12.14 20.01
CA LYS A 57 25.42 -11.68 19.45
C LYS A 57 26.37 -12.85 19.22
N ALA A 58 26.46 -13.79 20.16
CA ALA A 58 27.25 -15.01 19.99
C ALA A 58 26.73 -15.88 18.83
N PHE A 59 25.42 -16.06 18.72
CA PHE A 59 24.79 -16.79 17.62
C PHE A 59 25.05 -16.15 16.26
N VAL A 60 24.88 -14.83 16.13
CA VAL A 60 25.12 -14.07 14.90
C VAL A 60 26.60 -14.13 14.51
N GLY A 61 27.50 -13.95 15.47
CA GLY A 61 28.94 -14.06 15.24
C GLY A 61 29.36 -15.45 14.76
N TYR A 62 28.78 -16.51 15.33
CA TYR A 62 29.14 -17.88 14.96
C TYR A 62 28.47 -18.37 13.68
N PHE A 63 27.16 -18.14 13.48
CA PHE A 63 26.41 -18.70 12.35
C PHE A 63 26.30 -17.76 11.15
N LEU A 64 26.01 -16.47 11.36
CA LEU A 64 25.75 -15.54 10.27
C LEU A 64 27.05 -15.00 9.67
N LEU A 65 27.98 -14.52 10.50
CA LEU A 65 29.23 -13.92 10.02
C LEU A 65 30.23 -14.95 9.47
N LYS A 66 30.21 -16.19 9.96
CA LYS A 66 31.03 -17.28 9.39
C LYS A 66 30.42 -17.92 8.14
N SER A 67 29.19 -17.58 7.78
CA SER A 67 28.59 -18.11 6.56
C SER A 67 29.31 -17.52 5.32
N PRO A 68 29.59 -18.31 4.26
CA PRO A 68 30.32 -17.85 3.07
C PRO A 68 29.75 -16.61 2.38
N ARG A 69 28.51 -16.28 2.69
CA ARG A 69 27.76 -15.13 2.16
C ARG A 69 28.16 -13.80 2.82
N PHE A 70 28.63 -13.82 4.06
CA PHE A 70 28.96 -12.62 4.85
C PHE A 70 30.41 -12.58 5.33
N THR A 71 31.24 -13.53 4.91
CA THR A 71 32.68 -13.61 5.25
C THR A 71 33.46 -12.36 4.85
N GLY A 72 33.07 -11.68 3.76
CA GLY A 72 33.69 -10.42 3.32
C GLY A 72 33.32 -9.18 4.15
N LEU A 73 32.32 -9.26 5.02
CA LEU A 73 31.87 -8.19 5.92
C LEU A 73 32.43 -8.36 7.36
N SER A 74 33.29 -9.33 7.58
CA SER A 74 33.83 -9.67 8.91
C SER A 74 34.89 -8.69 9.44
N ASN A 75 35.37 -7.77 8.60
CA ASN A 75 36.25 -6.68 9.02
C ASN A 75 35.40 -5.51 9.49
N ASP A 76 35.81 -4.80 10.55
CA ASP A 76 35.17 -3.56 11.09
C ASP A 76 35.12 -2.38 10.08
N ARG A 77 35.35 -2.66 8.80
CA ARG A 77 35.36 -1.74 7.68
C ARG A 77 34.24 -2.10 6.72
N VAL A 78 33.22 -1.25 6.66
CA VAL A 78 32.16 -1.33 5.65
C VAL A 78 32.54 -0.36 4.53
N PHE A 79 32.77 -0.87 3.32
CA PHE A 79 33.27 -0.07 2.18
C PHE A 79 34.54 0.75 2.48
N GLY A 80 35.43 0.23 3.32
CA GLY A 80 36.69 0.90 3.70
C GLY A 80 36.57 1.91 4.85
N TYR A 81 35.36 2.26 5.28
CA TYR A 81 35.12 3.16 6.42
C TYR A 81 34.98 2.36 7.72
N GLN A 82 35.68 2.80 8.78
CA GLN A 82 35.50 2.25 10.12
C GLN A 82 34.12 2.66 10.64
N VAL A 83 33.28 1.68 10.94
CA VAL A 83 31.98 1.93 11.54
C VAL A 83 32.11 2.05 13.06
N PRO A 84 31.33 2.92 13.72
CA PRO A 84 31.40 3.10 15.18
C PRO A 84 30.92 1.87 15.97
N LEU A 85 30.24 0.94 15.32
CA LEU A 85 29.75 -0.31 15.89
C LEU A 85 30.28 -1.49 15.07
N ASP A 86 30.82 -2.49 15.76
CA ASP A 86 31.23 -3.77 15.20
C ASP A 86 30.12 -4.36 14.32
N VAL A 87 30.47 -4.90 13.15
CA VAL A 87 29.53 -5.45 12.17
C VAL A 87 28.65 -6.54 12.79
N GLY A 88 29.20 -7.35 13.71
CA GLY A 88 28.44 -8.34 14.46
C GLY A 88 27.36 -7.71 15.36
N THR A 89 27.65 -6.55 15.92
CA THR A 89 26.67 -5.78 16.71
C THR A 89 25.55 -5.25 15.82
N TYR A 90 25.87 -4.70 14.65
CA TYR A 90 24.86 -4.23 13.69
C TYR A 90 23.94 -5.37 13.21
N ALA A 91 24.52 -6.51 12.82
CA ALA A 91 23.76 -7.68 12.40
C ALA A 91 22.86 -8.21 13.53
N THR A 92 23.33 -8.17 14.78
CA THR A 92 22.54 -8.54 15.96
C THR A 92 21.36 -7.59 16.17
N LEU A 93 21.57 -6.28 16.02
CA LEU A 93 20.49 -5.29 16.14
C LEU A 93 19.42 -5.50 15.05
N LEU A 94 19.82 -5.75 13.81
CA LEU A 94 18.88 -6.08 12.73
C LEU A 94 18.11 -7.38 13.03
N PHE A 95 18.79 -8.41 13.50
CA PHE A 95 18.15 -9.69 13.87
C PHE A 95 17.15 -9.53 15.02
N ILE A 96 17.49 -8.72 16.03
CA ILE A 96 16.60 -8.39 17.15
C ILE A 96 15.42 -7.53 16.68
N SER A 97 15.61 -6.63 15.72
CA SER A 97 14.56 -5.73 15.24
C SER A 97 13.34 -6.46 14.68
N ASP A 98 13.55 -7.60 14.02
CA ASP A 98 12.46 -8.46 13.52
C ASP A 98 11.67 -9.09 14.67
N GLN A 99 12.37 -9.57 15.71
CA GLN A 99 11.74 -10.12 16.92
C GLN A 99 10.97 -9.05 17.69
N ILE A 100 11.56 -7.86 17.87
CA ILE A 100 10.90 -6.70 18.48
C ILE A 100 9.62 -6.37 17.70
N THR A 101 9.68 -6.38 16.37
CA THR A 101 8.51 -6.14 15.51
C THR A 101 7.42 -7.16 15.78
N GLY A 102 7.76 -8.44 15.89
CA GLY A 102 6.83 -9.51 16.25
C GLY A 102 6.18 -9.31 17.63
N ILE A 103 6.98 -8.98 18.64
CA ILE A 103 6.48 -8.70 20.00
C ILE A 103 5.52 -7.49 19.99
N LEU A 104 5.93 -6.38 19.37
CA LEU A 104 5.08 -5.20 19.24
C LEU A 104 3.78 -5.54 18.50
N TYR A 105 3.87 -6.24 17.38
CA TYR A 105 2.70 -6.64 16.60
C TYR A 105 1.74 -7.51 17.42
N PHE A 106 2.24 -8.46 18.21
CA PHE A 106 1.42 -9.27 19.11
C PHE A 106 0.59 -8.40 20.07
N PHE A 107 1.26 -7.48 20.80
CA PHE A 107 0.59 -6.60 21.76
C PHE A 107 -0.31 -5.54 21.12
N LEU A 108 -0.03 -5.12 19.87
CA LEU A 108 -0.84 -4.13 19.15
C LEU A 108 -1.97 -4.76 18.33
N SER A 109 -1.89 -6.02 17.92
CA SER A 109 -2.74 -6.65 16.90
C SER A 109 -4.24 -6.32 17.01
N ARG A 110 -4.82 -6.48 18.21
CA ARG A 110 -6.24 -6.18 18.47
C ARG A 110 -6.54 -4.68 18.40
N ASN A 111 -5.70 -3.85 19.01
CA ASN A 111 -5.89 -2.39 19.03
C ASN A 111 -5.63 -1.76 17.67
N LEU A 112 -4.72 -2.33 16.89
CA LEU A 112 -4.34 -1.86 15.56
C LEU A 112 -5.50 -1.99 14.58
N ARG A 113 -6.30 -3.06 14.67
CA ARG A 113 -7.51 -3.20 13.87
C ARG A 113 -8.47 -2.02 14.11
N ILE A 114 -8.77 -1.75 15.38
CA ILE A 114 -9.66 -0.65 15.79
C ILE A 114 -9.06 0.71 15.42
N ALA A 115 -7.75 0.88 15.57
CA ALA A 115 -7.05 2.12 15.22
C ALA A 115 -7.11 2.41 13.71
N ARG A 116 -7.04 1.38 12.86
CA ARG A 116 -7.25 1.52 11.41
C ARG A 116 -8.67 1.96 11.09
N ASP A 117 -9.68 1.31 11.67
CA ASP A 117 -11.08 1.68 11.43
C ASP A 117 -11.35 3.13 11.90
N ARG A 118 -10.81 3.51 13.05
CA ARG A 118 -10.87 4.89 13.55
C ARG A 118 -10.10 5.88 12.68
N ALA A 119 -8.95 5.51 12.13
CA ALA A 119 -8.21 6.35 11.19
C ALA A 119 -9.03 6.59 9.91
N TRP A 120 -9.76 5.58 9.43
CA TRP A 120 -10.69 5.71 8.32
C TRP A 120 -11.77 6.75 8.64
N ASP A 121 -12.48 6.58 9.74
CA ASP A 121 -13.59 7.45 10.15
C ASP A 121 -13.13 8.90 10.39
N GLN A 122 -12.01 9.10 11.10
CA GLN A 122 -11.48 10.43 11.36
C GLN A 122 -10.99 11.11 10.09
N THR A 123 -10.48 10.34 9.12
CA THR A 123 -10.10 10.91 7.82
C THR A 123 -11.34 11.39 7.06
N LEU A 124 -12.45 10.65 7.11
CA LEU A 124 -13.73 11.10 6.53
C LEU A 124 -14.22 12.40 7.18
N VAL A 125 -14.20 12.45 8.52
CA VAL A 125 -14.58 13.65 9.28
C VAL A 125 -13.67 14.84 8.95
N SER A 126 -12.34 14.63 8.85
CA SER A 126 -11.37 15.68 8.48
C SER A 126 -11.65 16.30 7.10
N ARG A 127 -12.28 15.54 6.19
CA ARG A 127 -12.61 16.00 4.85
C ARG A 127 -13.91 16.81 4.81
N GLY A 128 -14.72 16.79 5.88
CA GLY A 128 -15.95 17.58 5.99
C GLY A 128 -17.00 17.24 4.95
N LYS A 129 -16.98 16.02 4.39
CA LYS A 129 -18.00 15.55 3.43
C LYS A 129 -19.07 14.78 4.19
N GLY A 130 -20.33 15.15 3.97
CA GLY A 130 -21.50 14.47 4.53
C GLY A 130 -21.72 13.08 3.92
N ALA A 131 -22.69 12.33 4.46
CA ALA A 131 -23.05 11.01 3.95
C ALA A 131 -23.50 11.06 2.48
N ASP A 132 -24.13 12.16 2.07
CA ASP A 132 -24.65 12.39 0.71
C ASP A 132 -23.56 12.45 -0.36
N PHE A 133 -22.30 12.63 0.03
CA PHE A 133 -21.17 12.60 -0.89
C PHE A 133 -20.98 11.22 -1.54
N TRP A 134 -21.34 10.14 -0.84
CA TRP A 134 -21.15 8.77 -1.32
C TRP A 134 -22.40 8.31 -2.05
N GLY A 135 -22.35 8.30 -3.38
CA GLY A 135 -23.47 7.85 -4.21
C GLY A 135 -23.45 6.35 -4.52
N PRO A 136 -24.48 5.86 -5.23
CA PRO A 136 -24.49 4.50 -5.74
C PRO A 136 -23.36 4.27 -6.75
N TYR A 137 -23.03 2.99 -6.98
CA TYR A 137 -22.10 2.59 -8.03
C TYR A 137 -22.65 2.94 -9.42
N VAL A 138 -21.82 3.54 -10.27
CA VAL A 138 -22.09 3.76 -11.70
C VAL A 138 -20.98 3.14 -12.52
N GLU A 139 -21.40 2.42 -13.56
CA GLU A 139 -20.51 1.76 -14.50
C GLU A 139 -19.83 2.78 -15.42
N GLU A 140 -18.50 2.73 -15.49
CA GLU A 140 -17.71 3.72 -16.22
C GLU A 140 -17.37 3.26 -17.63
N TRP A 141 -17.48 1.96 -17.92
CA TRP A 141 -17.12 1.39 -19.23
C TRP A 141 -18.39 1.05 -20.00
N GLN A 142 -18.43 1.35 -21.30
CA GLN A 142 -19.57 0.96 -22.15
C GLN A 142 -19.73 -0.57 -22.20
N LYS A 143 -18.61 -1.29 -22.20
CA LYS A 143 -18.52 -2.75 -22.21
C LYS A 143 -17.64 -3.19 -21.03
N PRO A 144 -18.22 -3.44 -19.85
CA PRO A 144 -17.44 -3.80 -18.67
C PRO A 144 -16.78 -5.17 -18.83
N PRO A 145 -15.60 -5.40 -18.24
CA PRO A 145 -14.99 -6.72 -18.21
C PRO A 145 -15.81 -7.66 -17.32
N MET A 146 -16.06 -8.87 -17.80
CA MET A 146 -16.64 -9.93 -16.98
C MET A 146 -15.57 -10.50 -16.04
N ALA A 147 -15.42 -9.90 -14.86
CA ALA A 147 -14.49 -10.35 -13.85
C ALA A 147 -15.15 -11.43 -12.95
N ASP A 148 -14.39 -12.48 -12.60
CA ASP A 148 -14.85 -13.46 -11.61
C ASP A 148 -14.86 -12.80 -10.23
N PRO A 149 -16.00 -12.80 -9.49
CA PRO A 149 -16.08 -12.30 -8.12
C PRO A 149 -15.19 -13.08 -7.14
N ARG A 150 -14.77 -14.29 -7.50
CA ARG A 150 -13.93 -15.11 -6.65
C ARG A 150 -12.49 -14.59 -6.68
N PRO A 151 -11.85 -14.38 -5.52
CA PRO A 151 -10.44 -14.08 -5.50
C PRO A 151 -9.66 -15.23 -6.18
N PRO A 152 -8.58 -14.93 -6.92
CA PRO A 152 -7.76 -15.96 -7.54
C PRO A 152 -7.33 -17.02 -6.53
N GLY A 153 -7.36 -18.30 -6.92
CA GLY A 153 -7.03 -19.41 -6.02
C GLY A 153 -5.68 -19.26 -5.32
N TRP A 154 -4.70 -18.67 -6.00
CA TRP A 154 -3.36 -18.40 -5.47
C TRP A 154 -3.34 -17.42 -4.28
N GLU A 155 -4.36 -16.57 -4.10
CA GLU A 155 -4.45 -15.68 -2.93
C GLU A 155 -4.57 -16.50 -1.63
N LYS A 156 -5.29 -17.64 -1.67
CA LYS A 156 -5.39 -18.55 -0.52
C LYS A 156 -4.04 -19.18 -0.17
N TRP A 157 -3.23 -19.49 -1.20
CA TRP A 157 -1.90 -20.07 -1.04
C TRP A 157 -0.93 -19.06 -0.40
N ILE A 158 -0.96 -17.80 -0.84
CA ILE A 158 -0.16 -16.72 -0.22
C ILE A 158 -0.56 -16.47 1.23
N GLY A 159 -1.80 -16.76 1.65
CA GLY A 159 -2.21 -16.63 3.04
C GLY A 159 -1.46 -17.56 4.00
N ASN A 160 -0.90 -18.67 3.50
CA ASN A 160 -0.27 -19.68 4.35
C ASN A 160 1.18 -19.29 4.73
N PRO A 161 1.46 -19.03 6.02
CA PRO A 161 2.80 -18.64 6.47
C PRO A 161 3.87 -19.71 6.18
N ILE A 162 3.51 -20.99 6.20
CA ILE A 162 4.44 -22.10 5.92
C ILE A 162 4.84 -22.08 4.45
N LEU A 163 3.86 -21.93 3.55
CA LEU A 163 4.14 -21.87 2.12
C LEU A 163 4.99 -20.65 1.75
N ARG A 164 4.78 -19.49 2.39
CA ARG A 164 5.65 -18.32 2.20
C ARG A 164 7.10 -18.61 2.53
N ILE A 165 7.35 -19.32 3.64
CA ILE A 165 8.69 -19.70 4.05
C ILE A 165 9.30 -20.68 3.04
N VAL A 166 8.53 -21.67 2.58
CA VAL A 166 8.98 -22.67 1.60
C VAL A 166 9.30 -22.03 0.25
N VAL A 167 8.39 -21.24 -0.32
CA VAL A 167 8.60 -20.55 -1.61
C VAL A 167 9.78 -19.57 -1.48
N GLY A 168 9.87 -18.83 -0.38
CA GLY A 168 10.97 -17.91 -0.11
C GLY A 168 12.33 -18.58 0.01
N LYS A 169 12.39 -19.76 0.64
CA LYS A 169 13.66 -20.47 0.88
C LYS A 169 14.06 -21.41 -0.25
N LEU A 170 13.12 -21.99 -0.99
CA LEU A 170 13.39 -23.01 -2.01
C LEU A 170 13.37 -22.43 -3.43
N VAL A 171 12.34 -21.63 -3.75
CA VAL A 171 12.13 -21.12 -5.11
C VAL A 171 12.90 -19.83 -5.34
N LEU A 172 12.95 -18.96 -4.32
CA LEU A 172 13.69 -17.70 -4.37
C LEU A 172 15.17 -17.85 -3.92
N ALA A 173 15.60 -19.07 -3.58
CA ALA A 173 16.99 -19.39 -3.23
C ALA A 173 18.04 -18.79 -4.21
N PRO A 174 17.94 -19.00 -5.54
CA PRO A 174 18.88 -18.45 -6.51
C PRO A 174 18.72 -16.94 -6.75
N LEU A 175 17.54 -16.38 -6.48
CA LEU A 175 17.24 -14.95 -6.63
C LEU A 175 17.74 -14.10 -5.44
N ASN A 176 18.28 -14.74 -4.40
CA ASN A 176 18.78 -14.08 -3.20
C ASN A 176 20.00 -13.17 -3.42
N PHE A 177 20.61 -13.15 -4.61
CA PHE A 177 21.75 -12.27 -4.89
C PHE A 177 21.36 -10.78 -4.87
N ILE A 178 20.09 -10.48 -5.13
CA ILE A 178 19.59 -9.11 -5.15
C ILE A 178 18.93 -8.79 -3.79
N PRO A 179 19.52 -7.89 -2.97
CA PRO A 179 18.90 -7.48 -1.72
C PRO A 179 17.53 -6.87 -1.98
N PHE A 180 16.58 -7.07 -1.06
CA PHE A 180 15.20 -6.58 -1.12
C PHE A 180 14.30 -7.17 -2.23
N LEU A 181 14.83 -7.96 -3.18
CA LEU A 181 14.03 -8.55 -4.26
C LEU A 181 12.91 -9.45 -3.70
N GLY A 182 13.21 -10.26 -2.69
CA GLY A 182 12.20 -11.10 -2.02
C GLY A 182 11.07 -10.28 -1.40
N LEU A 183 11.37 -9.10 -0.83
CA LEU A 183 10.36 -8.18 -0.31
C LEU A 183 9.49 -7.65 -1.46
N GLY A 184 10.11 -7.21 -2.56
CA GLY A 184 9.40 -6.78 -3.77
C GLY A 184 8.47 -7.84 -4.34
N ILE A 185 8.95 -9.08 -4.52
CA ILE A 185 8.14 -10.20 -5.01
C ILE A 185 6.98 -10.47 -4.04
N SER A 186 7.25 -10.56 -2.73
CA SER A 186 6.21 -10.81 -1.74
C SER A 186 5.13 -9.71 -1.73
N ALA A 187 5.53 -8.44 -1.86
CA ALA A 187 4.65 -7.30 -1.94
C ALA A 187 3.82 -7.33 -3.22
N TRP A 188 4.43 -7.66 -4.36
CA TRP A 188 3.77 -7.79 -5.66
C TRP A 188 2.71 -8.87 -5.65
N MET A 189 3.03 -10.02 -5.07
CA MET A 189 2.10 -11.14 -4.95
C MET A 189 0.90 -10.77 -4.08
N LYS A 190 1.09 -10.11 -2.92
CA LYS A 190 -0.04 -9.69 -2.05
C LYS A 190 -0.71 -8.36 -2.44
N ALA A 191 -0.26 -7.68 -3.50
CA ALA A 191 -0.66 -6.32 -3.83
C ALA A 191 -2.18 -6.15 -3.99
N LEU A 192 -2.81 -6.94 -4.87
CA LEU A 192 -4.26 -6.84 -5.12
C LEU A 192 -5.08 -7.13 -3.87
N SER A 193 -4.71 -8.17 -3.11
CA SER A 193 -5.38 -8.53 -1.86
C SER A 193 -5.27 -7.42 -0.81
N THR A 194 -4.08 -6.81 -0.69
CA THR A 194 -3.82 -5.68 0.22
C THR A 194 -4.69 -4.48 -0.16
N SER A 195 -4.71 -4.11 -1.44
CA SER A 195 -5.54 -3.00 -1.93
C SER A 195 -7.03 -3.25 -1.73
N ARG A 196 -7.52 -4.46 -2.01
CA ARG A 196 -8.92 -4.86 -1.77
C ARG A 196 -9.29 -4.73 -0.30
N GLY A 197 -8.42 -5.18 0.61
CA GLY A 197 -8.64 -5.05 2.05
C GLY A 197 -8.60 -3.61 2.56
N LEU A 198 -7.77 -2.76 1.95
CA LEU A 198 -7.71 -1.33 2.25
C LEU A 198 -8.95 -0.56 1.75
N HIS A 199 -9.52 -0.96 0.61
CA HIS A 199 -10.72 -0.36 0.01
C HIS A 199 -12.05 -1.00 0.44
N SER A 200 -12.02 -2.10 1.20
CA SER A 200 -13.24 -2.77 1.67
C SER A 200 -14.26 -1.83 2.35
N PRO A 201 -13.88 -0.86 3.21
CA PRO A 201 -14.83 0.09 3.78
C PRO A 201 -15.53 0.96 2.71
N TYR A 202 -14.80 1.41 1.68
CA TYR A 202 -15.38 2.17 0.57
C TYR A 202 -16.42 1.35 -0.21
N PHE A 203 -16.10 0.10 -0.55
CA PHE A 203 -17.05 -0.78 -1.23
C PHE A 203 -18.31 -1.05 -0.40
N LYS A 204 -18.16 -1.14 0.93
CA LYS A 204 -19.28 -1.28 1.87
C LYS A 204 -20.13 -0.02 1.95
N LEU A 205 -19.52 1.17 1.97
CA LEU A 205 -20.25 2.44 1.98
C LEU A 205 -21.13 2.59 0.73
N LYS A 206 -20.62 2.19 -0.45
CA LYS A 206 -21.37 2.21 -1.71
C LYS A 206 -22.33 1.03 -1.90
N LYS A 207 -22.38 0.09 -0.95
CA LYS A 207 -23.20 -1.13 -1.03
C LYS A 207 -22.98 -1.95 -2.31
N MET A 208 -21.74 -2.03 -2.79
CA MET A 208 -21.41 -2.77 -4.00
C MET A 208 -21.56 -4.28 -3.79
N THR A 209 -22.10 -4.98 -4.80
CA THR A 209 -22.14 -6.44 -4.83
C THR A 209 -20.74 -7.03 -5.10
N PRO A 210 -20.46 -8.29 -4.74
CA PRO A 210 -19.16 -8.91 -5.02
C PRO A 210 -18.76 -8.87 -6.50
N GLN A 211 -19.73 -9.01 -7.40
CA GLN A 211 -19.56 -8.91 -8.85
C GLN A 211 -19.18 -7.47 -9.25
N GLN A 212 -19.89 -6.47 -8.73
CA GLN A 212 -19.56 -5.05 -8.98
C GLN A 212 -18.15 -4.72 -8.47
N ILE A 213 -17.76 -5.22 -7.29
CA ILE A 213 -16.41 -5.02 -6.76
C ILE A 213 -15.35 -5.62 -7.69
N ALA A 214 -15.60 -6.82 -8.23
CA ALA A 214 -14.67 -7.48 -9.12
C ALA A 214 -14.52 -6.74 -10.44
N THR A 215 -15.62 -6.36 -11.07
CA THR A 215 -15.63 -5.54 -12.29
C THR A 215 -14.91 -4.21 -12.07
N TYR A 216 -15.27 -3.49 -11.00
CA TYR A 216 -14.65 -2.21 -10.63
C TYR A 216 -13.14 -2.28 -10.39
N MET A 217 -12.69 -3.36 -9.73
CA MET A 217 -11.27 -3.60 -9.50
C MET A 217 -10.54 -4.01 -10.78
N GLU A 218 -11.18 -4.77 -11.68
CA GLU A 218 -10.55 -5.24 -12.91
C GLU A 218 -10.35 -4.09 -13.91
N GLU A 219 -11.30 -3.15 -14.01
CA GLU A 219 -11.15 -1.91 -14.77
C GLU A 219 -9.94 -1.07 -14.35
N ARG A 220 -9.60 -1.11 -13.06
CA ARG A 220 -8.52 -0.33 -12.43
C ARG A 220 -7.40 -1.24 -11.91
N LYS A 221 -7.22 -2.41 -12.51
CA LYS A 221 -6.34 -3.47 -12.00
C LYS A 221 -4.93 -2.97 -11.68
N TRP A 222 -4.35 -2.17 -12.56
CA TRP A 222 -2.99 -1.65 -12.40
C TRP A 222 -2.89 -0.56 -11.32
N ASP A 223 -3.95 0.22 -11.12
CA ASP A 223 -4.03 1.22 -10.05
C ASP A 223 -4.13 0.54 -8.68
N TYR A 224 -5.03 -0.43 -8.55
CA TYR A 224 -5.14 -1.25 -7.34
C TYR A 224 -3.87 -2.05 -7.07
N ARG A 225 -3.21 -2.56 -8.11
CA ARG A 225 -1.96 -3.32 -7.96
C ARG A 225 -0.80 -2.43 -7.52
N SER A 226 -0.63 -1.25 -8.12
CA SER A 226 0.46 -0.33 -7.77
C SER A 226 0.27 0.29 -6.37
N PHE A 227 -0.95 0.69 -6.02
CA PHE A 227 -1.30 1.13 -4.66
C PHE A 227 -1.04 0.03 -3.63
N GLY A 228 -1.60 -1.16 -3.88
CA GLY A 228 -1.46 -2.30 -2.99
C GLY A 228 -0.02 -2.77 -2.84
N PHE A 229 0.79 -2.69 -3.90
CA PHE A 229 2.23 -3.00 -3.87
C PHE A 229 2.99 -2.04 -2.95
N THR A 230 2.76 -0.73 -3.10
CA THR A 230 3.42 0.30 -2.29
C THR A 230 3.02 0.19 -0.82
N ALA A 231 1.72 0.03 -0.56
CA ALA A 231 1.20 -0.22 0.78
C ALA A 231 1.82 -1.47 1.41
N ALA A 232 1.89 -2.57 0.65
CA ALA A 232 2.51 -3.82 1.05
C ALA A 232 4.00 -3.68 1.37
N LEU A 233 4.75 -2.87 0.62
CA LEU A 233 6.15 -2.57 0.89
C LEU A 233 6.32 -1.78 2.19
N PHE A 234 5.52 -0.74 2.39
CA PHE A 234 5.56 0.06 3.62
C PHE A 234 5.27 -0.78 4.86
N GLU A 235 4.31 -1.70 4.79
CA GLU A 235 4.01 -2.65 5.88
C GLU A 235 5.10 -3.69 6.13
N SER A 236 6.00 -3.91 5.17
CA SER A 236 7.08 -4.89 5.29
C SER A 236 8.31 -4.34 6.02
N LEU A 237 8.33 -3.04 6.35
CA LEU A 237 9.42 -2.44 7.12
C LEU A 237 9.35 -2.86 8.60
N PRO A 238 10.45 -3.34 9.21
CA PRO A 238 10.47 -3.65 10.64
C PRO A 238 10.12 -2.43 11.48
N ILE A 239 9.33 -2.64 12.54
CA ILE A 239 8.84 -1.64 13.50
C ILE A 239 7.94 -0.56 12.87
N ILE A 240 8.46 0.19 11.91
CA ILE A 240 7.79 1.27 11.17
C ILE A 240 6.56 0.75 10.44
N GLY A 241 6.62 -0.47 9.88
CA GLY A 241 5.52 -1.08 9.14
C GLY A 241 4.21 -1.17 9.92
N ILE A 242 4.28 -1.30 11.25
CA ILE A 242 3.10 -1.30 12.12
C ILE A 242 2.35 0.02 12.01
N GLY A 243 3.05 1.16 12.09
CA GLY A 243 2.47 2.49 11.89
C GLY A 243 1.99 2.69 10.45
N MET A 244 2.72 2.14 9.48
CA MET A 244 2.34 2.22 8.07
C MET A 244 1.00 1.53 7.76
N THR A 245 0.60 0.49 8.51
CA THR A 245 -0.74 -0.10 8.34
C THR A 245 -1.89 0.90 8.59
N ILE A 246 -1.67 1.89 9.48
CA ILE A 246 -2.63 2.96 9.75
C ILE A 246 -2.54 4.04 8.67
N SER A 247 -1.33 4.44 8.32
CA SER A 247 -1.08 5.37 7.21
C SER A 247 -1.74 4.88 5.90
N ASN A 248 -1.56 3.61 5.54
CA ASN A 248 -2.16 2.99 4.36
C ASN A 248 -3.69 3.01 4.39
N ARG A 249 -4.29 2.98 5.59
CA ARG A 249 -5.74 3.12 5.75
C ARG A 249 -6.20 4.55 5.49
N ILE A 250 -5.43 5.55 5.93
CA ILE A 250 -5.70 6.96 5.59
C ILE A 250 -5.54 7.16 4.08
N ALA A 251 -4.49 6.60 3.50
CA ALA A 251 -4.23 6.62 2.06
C ALA A 251 -5.42 6.06 1.25
N SER A 252 -6.02 4.96 1.69
CA SER A 252 -7.18 4.39 0.99
C SER A 252 -8.44 5.25 1.09
N VAL A 253 -8.67 5.96 2.20
CA VAL A 253 -9.77 6.94 2.29
C VAL A 253 -9.56 8.07 1.29
N MET A 254 -8.32 8.56 1.21
CA MET A 254 -7.94 9.67 0.33
C MET A 254 -8.16 9.30 -1.13
N TRP A 255 -7.70 8.11 -1.50
CA TRP A 255 -7.93 7.59 -2.84
C TRP A 255 -9.42 7.33 -3.12
N ALA A 256 -10.15 6.74 -2.17
CA ALA A 256 -11.59 6.52 -2.29
C ALA A 256 -12.38 7.82 -2.49
N HIS A 257 -11.99 8.91 -1.83
CA HIS A 257 -12.62 10.21 -2.01
C HIS A 257 -12.43 10.75 -3.42
N ASP A 258 -11.24 10.58 -4.00
CA ASP A 258 -10.99 11.05 -5.37
C ASP A 258 -11.68 10.14 -6.41
N LEU A 259 -11.75 8.82 -6.16
CA LEU A 259 -12.57 7.90 -6.95
C LEU A 259 -14.07 8.27 -6.91
N GLU A 260 -14.59 8.70 -5.76
CA GLU A 260 -15.98 9.12 -5.63
C GLU A 260 -16.28 10.41 -6.41
N LYS A 261 -15.35 11.38 -6.40
CA LYS A 261 -15.50 12.57 -7.25
C LYS A 261 -15.67 12.19 -8.71
N ARG A 262 -14.86 11.25 -9.20
CA ARG A 262 -14.98 10.77 -10.58
C ARG A 262 -16.33 10.12 -10.83
N GLN A 263 -16.78 9.25 -9.92
CA GLN A 263 -18.09 8.60 -10.01
C GLN A 263 -19.25 9.60 -9.99
N GLU A 264 -19.12 10.71 -9.25
CA GLU A 264 -20.08 11.82 -9.28
C GLU A 264 -20.16 12.47 -10.67
N LEU A 265 -19.03 12.67 -11.37
CA LEU A 265 -19.03 13.21 -12.74
C LEU A 265 -19.78 12.31 -13.74
N PHE A 266 -19.64 10.99 -13.60
CA PHE A 266 -20.44 10.02 -14.38
C PHE A 266 -21.92 10.07 -13.99
N ARG A 267 -22.25 10.21 -12.70
CA ARG A 267 -23.64 10.36 -12.23
C ARG A 267 -24.31 11.61 -12.77
N LYS A 268 -23.58 12.71 -12.86
CA LYS A 268 -24.06 13.97 -13.46
C LYS A 268 -24.15 13.93 -14.98
N GLY A 269 -23.55 12.92 -15.63
CA GLY A 269 -23.48 12.83 -17.09
C GLY A 269 -22.46 13.77 -17.73
N GLU A 270 -21.62 14.44 -16.94
CA GLU A 270 -20.50 15.26 -17.43
C GLU A 270 -19.43 14.38 -18.10
N LEU A 271 -19.19 13.19 -17.53
CA LEU A 271 -18.37 12.14 -18.16
C LEU A 271 -19.25 11.04 -18.75
N LYS A 272 -18.96 10.68 -20.00
CA LYS A 272 -19.63 9.58 -20.70
C LYS A 272 -18.85 8.27 -20.54
N PRO A 273 -19.52 7.11 -20.43
CA PRO A 273 -18.86 5.83 -20.32
C PRO A 273 -17.82 5.62 -21.43
N LEU A 274 -16.66 5.08 -21.05
CA LEU A 274 -15.50 4.88 -21.89
C LEU A 274 -15.80 3.81 -22.96
N ALA A 275 -15.63 4.19 -24.23
CA ALA A 275 -15.69 3.26 -25.36
C ALA A 275 -14.41 2.42 -25.44
N PRO A 276 -14.48 1.15 -25.90
CA PRO A 276 -13.29 0.32 -26.10
C PRO A 276 -12.32 0.99 -27.09
N CYS A 277 -11.03 0.85 -26.83
CA CYS A 277 -9.99 1.35 -27.72
C CYS A 277 -9.85 0.38 -28.89
N VAL A 278 -10.16 0.85 -30.10
CA VAL A 278 -10.03 0.05 -31.32
C VAL A 278 -8.64 0.24 -31.90
N ILE A 279 -7.85 -0.83 -31.97
CA ILE A 279 -6.51 -0.81 -32.55
C ILE A 279 -6.54 -1.64 -33.85
N THR A 280 -6.12 -1.03 -34.96
CA THR A 280 -5.92 -1.73 -36.23
C THR A 280 -4.49 -2.29 -36.27
N THR A 281 -4.37 -3.60 -36.37
CA THR A 281 -3.07 -4.29 -36.50
C THR A 281 -2.53 -4.08 -37.92
N LYS A 282 -1.21 -4.16 -38.11
CA LYS A 282 -0.57 -4.04 -39.45
C LYS A 282 -1.12 -5.02 -40.50
N GLY A 283 -1.74 -6.12 -40.07
CA GLY A 283 -2.42 -7.09 -40.93
C GLY A 283 -3.89 -6.78 -41.26
N GLY A 284 -4.43 -5.63 -40.84
CA GLY A 284 -5.82 -5.24 -41.07
C GLY A 284 -6.81 -5.70 -40.00
N ASP A 285 -6.39 -6.54 -39.05
CA ASP A 285 -7.24 -7.02 -37.95
C ASP A 285 -7.60 -5.89 -36.97
N ILE A 286 -8.88 -5.79 -36.65
CA ILE A 286 -9.42 -4.83 -35.69
C ILE A 286 -9.52 -5.49 -34.32
N ILE A 287 -8.76 -5.00 -33.35
CA ILE A 287 -8.75 -5.53 -31.97
C ILE A 287 -9.39 -4.49 -31.04
N GLU A 288 -10.44 -4.90 -30.32
CA GLU A 288 -11.00 -4.13 -29.21
C GLU A 288 -10.16 -4.34 -27.95
N VAL A 289 -9.56 -3.25 -27.46
CA VAL A 289 -8.76 -3.23 -26.23
C VAL A 289 -9.48 -2.43 -25.16
N ALA A 290 -9.24 -2.78 -23.90
CA ALA A 290 -9.73 -2.03 -22.76
C ALA A 290 -9.43 -0.51 -22.90
N PRO A 291 -10.37 0.37 -22.56
CA PRO A 291 -10.14 1.80 -22.59
C PRO A 291 -9.02 2.18 -21.63
N LYS A 292 -8.23 3.18 -22.02
CA LYS A 292 -7.25 3.77 -21.13
C LYS A 292 -7.96 4.59 -20.06
N TRP A 293 -7.91 4.11 -18.82
CA TRP A 293 -8.58 4.70 -17.64
C TRP A 293 -8.46 6.24 -17.51
N ASN A 294 -7.27 6.81 -17.78
CA ASN A 294 -6.99 8.26 -17.64
C ASN A 294 -7.21 9.08 -18.94
N SER A 295 -7.78 8.52 -20.01
CA SER A 295 -7.85 9.21 -21.31
C SER A 295 -8.75 10.44 -21.30
N GLN A 296 -9.93 10.34 -20.69
CA GLN A 296 -10.92 11.43 -20.67
C GLN A 296 -10.55 12.55 -19.68
N PHE A 297 -10.02 12.20 -18.51
CA PHE A 297 -9.67 13.17 -17.46
C PHE A 297 -8.56 14.13 -17.92
N ASN A 298 -7.49 13.60 -18.54
CA ASN A 298 -6.42 14.44 -19.10
C ASN A 298 -6.90 15.29 -20.29
N SER A 299 -8.01 14.91 -20.94
CA SER A 299 -8.56 15.64 -22.08
C SER A 299 -9.43 16.80 -21.61
N SER A 300 -10.26 16.61 -20.57
CA SER A 300 -11.02 17.68 -19.92
C SER A 300 -10.09 18.69 -19.24
N GLU A 301 -9.03 18.21 -18.57
CA GLU A 301 -8.00 19.08 -17.97
C GLU A 301 -7.27 19.92 -19.03
N LYS A 302 -6.88 19.32 -20.17
CA LYS A 302 -6.31 20.06 -21.30
C LYS A 302 -7.29 21.07 -21.92
N GLN A 303 -8.60 20.83 -21.82
CA GLN A 303 -9.61 21.78 -22.26
C GLN A 303 -9.77 22.92 -21.27
N GLU A 304 -9.89 22.65 -19.97
CA GLU A 304 -9.97 23.68 -18.91
C GLU A 304 -8.71 24.56 -18.88
N THR A 305 -7.51 23.98 -18.98
CA THR A 305 -6.25 24.73 -19.04
C THR A 305 -6.18 25.61 -20.29
N ARG A 306 -6.58 25.10 -21.47
CA ARG A 306 -6.65 25.91 -22.71
C ARG A 306 -7.70 27.01 -22.65
N GLU A 307 -8.83 26.80 -21.97
CA GLU A 307 -9.82 27.84 -21.75
C GLU A 307 -9.31 28.89 -20.79
N SER A 308 -8.61 28.49 -19.72
CA SER A 308 -7.97 29.43 -18.79
C SER A 308 -6.86 30.26 -19.45
N GLU A 309 -6.06 29.69 -20.35
CA GLU A 309 -5.06 30.42 -21.16
C GLU A 309 -5.70 31.35 -22.20
N LYS A 310 -6.91 31.04 -22.71
CA LYS A 310 -7.64 31.94 -23.61
C LYS A 310 -8.27 33.12 -22.86
N VAL A 311 -8.67 32.91 -21.61
CA VAL A 311 -9.25 33.96 -20.75
C VAL A 311 -8.14 34.84 -20.16
N ALA A 312 -6.97 34.27 -19.86
CA ALA A 312 -5.75 34.99 -19.53
C ALA A 312 -5.02 35.38 -20.83
N GLY A 313 -5.57 36.36 -21.57
CA GLY A 313 -4.94 36.89 -22.77
C GLY A 313 -3.47 37.30 -22.55
N PRO A 314 -2.64 37.34 -23.62
CA PRO A 314 -1.23 37.64 -23.49
C PRO A 314 -1.06 39.00 -22.82
N TRP A 315 -0.26 39.03 -21.76
CA TRP A 315 0.13 40.26 -21.06
C TRP A 315 0.71 41.25 -22.07
N GLN A 316 -0.11 42.24 -22.46
CA GLN A 316 0.31 43.49 -23.09
C GLN A 316 0.46 44.55 -22.00
#